data_AF-A0A9P8CXG1-F1
#
_entry.id   AF-A0A9P8CXG1-F1
#
_cell.length_a   1.000
_cell.length_b   1.000
_cell.length_c   1.000
_cell.angle_alpha   90.00
_cell.angle_beta   90.00
_cell.angle_gamma   90.00
#
_symmetry.space_group_name_H-M   'P 1'
#
loop_
_entity.id
_entity.type
_entity.pdbx_description
1 polymer ?
#
loop_
_entity_poly.entity_id
_entity_poly.type
_entity_poly.pdbx_seq_one_letter_code
_entity_poly.pdbx_strand_id
1 'polypeptide(L)'
;MSGNIDITAMANTEQSSVGQARYYHDKKAFINSQVRLLEAPIRPSSDWRRHRARLTEEGEAQASIPDAVVASVLSKVHAISKKSLRLSFNSQSVRQLLEQLESNQYELRRKAKQGGIIIRTKSIPELLNSDWIDMFPETWQHGQDSDTEMLYNEGPSQMTGNSSAVSLASISKDPRVQKYAQLRSRIVALQARHSALKDKHEYYKTLQNEIRRLDAGQIEKNILAPDSQVYQELQKMKLLLPKVIHILDSRRDVVAANRELKPRNADMDTEAATIPHTQPRNPLDTVMDCFDD
;
A
#
# COMPACT_ATOMS: atom_id res chain seq x y z
N MET A 1 -8.96 55.31 -21.74
CA MET A 1 -9.86 54.19 -21.41
C MET A 1 -9.20 52.93 -21.95
N SER A 2 -8.28 52.37 -21.18
CA SER A 2 -7.55 51.15 -21.56
C SER A 2 -8.29 49.94 -21.00
N GLY A 3 -8.66 49.01 -21.89
CA GLY A 3 -9.24 47.74 -21.51
C GLY A 3 -8.19 46.85 -20.85
N ASN A 4 -8.41 46.54 -19.57
CA ASN A 4 -7.78 45.40 -18.93
C ASN A 4 -8.52 44.15 -19.40
N ILE A 5 -7.99 43.52 -20.45
CA ILE A 5 -8.40 42.19 -20.91
C ILE A 5 -7.97 41.21 -19.82
N ASP A 6 -8.89 40.35 -19.38
CA ASP A 6 -8.70 39.29 -18.39
C ASP A 6 -7.59 38.29 -18.81
N ILE A 7 -6.33 38.62 -18.53
CA ILE A 7 -5.17 37.75 -18.78
C ILE A 7 -5.28 36.45 -17.96
N THR A 8 -5.93 36.50 -16.81
CA THR A 8 -6.05 35.36 -15.88
C THR A 8 -7.06 34.30 -16.33
N ALA A 9 -8.12 34.69 -17.05
CA ALA A 9 -9.11 33.75 -17.58
C ALA A 9 -8.58 32.99 -18.81
N MET A 10 -7.77 33.65 -19.64
CA MET A 10 -7.15 33.01 -20.83
C MET A 10 -6.08 32.00 -20.42
N ALA A 11 -5.25 32.31 -19.41
CA ALA A 11 -4.19 31.41 -18.92
C ALA A 11 -4.74 30.06 -18.37
N ASN A 12 -5.87 30.08 -17.66
CA ASN A 12 -6.50 28.85 -17.15
C ASN A 12 -7.14 28.00 -18.27
N THR A 13 -7.60 28.63 -19.34
CA THR A 13 -8.21 27.95 -20.48
C THR A 13 -7.14 27.25 -21.34
N GLU A 14 -5.98 27.88 -21.51
CA GLU A 14 -4.83 27.28 -22.20
C GLU A 14 -4.19 26.12 -21.41
N GLN A 15 -4.07 26.23 -20.09
CA GLN A 15 -3.55 25.12 -19.28
C GLN A 15 -4.49 23.90 -19.27
N SER A 16 -5.81 24.13 -19.30
CA SER A 16 -6.80 23.05 -19.41
C SER A 16 -6.75 22.39 -20.80
N SER A 17 -6.53 23.15 -21.88
CA SER A 17 -6.46 22.61 -23.24
C SER A 17 -5.20 21.76 -23.47
N VAL A 18 -4.05 22.18 -22.91
CA VAL A 18 -2.79 21.42 -22.98
C VAL A 18 -2.90 20.10 -22.22
N GLY A 19 -3.52 20.11 -21.03
CA GLY A 19 -3.79 18.88 -20.26
C GLY A 19 -4.78 17.93 -20.95
N GLN A 20 -5.72 18.48 -21.71
CA GLN A 20 -6.73 17.73 -22.46
C GLN A 20 -6.14 17.09 -23.72
N ALA A 21 -5.29 17.80 -24.46
CA ALA A 21 -4.52 17.26 -25.58
C ALA A 21 -3.59 16.11 -25.13
N ARG A 22 -2.88 16.29 -24.01
CA ARG A 22 -2.01 15.24 -23.45
C ARG A 22 -2.80 14.00 -23.05
N TYR A 23 -3.95 14.18 -22.37
CA TYR A 23 -4.84 13.08 -22.00
C TYR A 23 -5.33 12.29 -23.22
N TYR A 24 -5.74 12.99 -24.28
CA TYR A 24 -6.19 12.37 -25.53
C TYR A 24 -5.08 11.50 -26.15
N HIS A 25 -3.86 12.04 -26.26
CA HIS A 25 -2.72 11.30 -26.82
C HIS A 25 -2.33 10.09 -25.98
N ASP A 26 -2.27 10.23 -24.65
CA ASP A 26 -1.92 9.14 -23.75
C ASP A 26 -2.95 8.01 -23.81
N LYS A 27 -4.24 8.34 -23.83
CA LYS A 27 -5.32 7.34 -23.96
C LYS A 27 -5.35 6.68 -25.32
N LYS A 28 -5.09 7.43 -26.40
CA LYS A 28 -4.96 6.88 -27.75
C LYS A 28 -3.77 5.91 -27.82
N ALA A 29 -2.62 6.30 -27.28
CA ALA A 29 -1.43 5.44 -27.22
C ALA A 29 -1.70 4.17 -26.40
N PHE A 30 -2.38 4.30 -25.26
CA PHE A 30 -2.80 3.17 -24.46
C PHE A 30 -3.70 2.22 -25.23
N ILE A 31 -4.80 2.69 -25.85
CA ILE A 31 -5.72 1.85 -26.61
C ILE A 31 -4.97 1.14 -27.75
N ASN A 32 -4.14 1.86 -28.49
CA ASN A 32 -3.34 1.27 -29.56
C ASN A 32 -2.36 0.21 -29.03
N SER A 33 -1.78 0.42 -27.85
CA SER A 33 -0.93 -0.58 -27.20
C SER A 33 -1.72 -1.84 -26.82
N GLN A 34 -2.94 -1.70 -26.29
CA GLN A 34 -3.80 -2.82 -25.92
C GLN A 34 -4.27 -3.59 -27.17
N VAL A 35 -4.68 -2.88 -28.23
CA VAL A 35 -5.03 -3.51 -29.51
C VAL A 35 -3.83 -4.26 -30.08
N ARG A 36 -2.62 -3.71 -29.98
CA ARG A 36 -1.38 -4.39 -30.42
C ARG A 36 -1.09 -5.66 -29.62
N LEU A 37 -1.36 -5.66 -28.31
CA LEU A 37 -1.25 -6.86 -27.47
C LEU A 37 -2.27 -7.93 -27.86
N LEU A 38 -3.51 -7.52 -28.16
CA LEU A 38 -4.57 -8.43 -28.61
C LEU A 38 -4.34 -8.95 -30.04
N GLU A 39 -3.68 -8.17 -30.90
CA GLU A 39 -3.25 -8.61 -32.23
C GLU A 39 -2.04 -9.55 -32.21
N ALA A 40 -1.39 -9.75 -31.05
CA ALA A 40 -0.24 -10.64 -30.92
C ALA A 40 -0.59 -12.09 -31.33
N PRO A 41 0.35 -12.84 -31.93
CA PRO A 41 0.09 -14.19 -32.38
C PRO A 41 -0.27 -15.09 -31.20
N ILE A 42 -1.40 -15.79 -31.31
CA ILE A 42 -1.86 -16.74 -30.30
C ILE A 42 -0.90 -17.92 -30.32
N ARG A 43 -0.14 -18.08 -29.23
CA ARG A 43 0.75 -19.23 -29.02
C ARG A 43 0.05 -20.23 -28.10
N PRO A 44 0.24 -21.53 -28.32
CA PRO A 44 -0.26 -22.52 -27.37
C PRO A 44 0.39 -22.30 -26.01
N SER A 45 -0.39 -22.47 -24.94
CA SER A 45 0.09 -22.35 -23.56
C SER A 45 1.24 -23.35 -23.31
N SER A 46 2.18 -22.98 -22.43
CA SER A 46 3.24 -23.88 -21.93
C SER A 46 2.66 -25.15 -21.33
N ASP A 47 1.51 -25.04 -20.65
CA ASP A 47 0.89 -26.14 -19.93
C ASP A 47 0.26 -27.14 -20.89
N TRP A 48 -0.37 -26.63 -21.97
CA TRP A 48 -0.88 -27.46 -23.06
C TRP A 48 0.26 -28.20 -23.76
N ARG A 49 1.39 -27.53 -24.04
CA ARG A 49 2.58 -28.19 -24.64
C ARG A 49 3.14 -29.29 -23.74
N ARG A 50 3.21 -29.07 -22.42
CA ARG A 50 3.67 -30.07 -21.45
C ARG A 50 2.70 -31.23 -21.31
N HIS A 51 1.40 -30.98 -21.36
CA HIS A 51 0.38 -32.03 -21.34
C HIS A 51 0.44 -32.88 -22.60
N ARG A 52 0.60 -32.25 -23.77
CA ARG A 52 0.80 -32.93 -25.05
C ARG A 52 2.07 -33.79 -25.10
N ALA A 53 3.19 -33.29 -24.57
CA ALA A 53 4.44 -34.05 -24.51
C ALA A 53 4.28 -35.36 -23.73
N ARG A 54 3.59 -35.32 -22.58
CA ARG A 54 3.27 -36.50 -21.77
C ARG A 54 2.42 -37.54 -22.52
N LEU A 55 1.39 -37.09 -23.25
CA LEU A 55 0.55 -37.96 -24.07
C LEU A 55 1.31 -38.64 -25.23
N THR A 56 2.41 -38.04 -25.68
CA THR A 56 3.24 -38.60 -26.76
C THR A 56 4.23 -39.64 -26.22
N GLU A 57 4.67 -39.49 -24.97
CA GLU A 57 5.55 -40.43 -24.25
C GLU A 57 4.81 -41.70 -23.79
N GLU A 58 3.50 -41.62 -23.52
CA GLU A 58 2.66 -42.73 -23.03
C GLU A 58 2.16 -43.67 -24.14
N GLY A 59 2.59 -43.48 -25.40
CA GLY A 59 2.29 -44.41 -26.50
C GLY A 59 0.96 -44.17 -27.23
N GLU A 60 0.19 -43.13 -26.87
CA GLU A 60 -1.04 -42.72 -27.55
C GLU A 60 -0.78 -41.85 -28.80
N ALA A 61 0.18 -42.24 -29.64
CA ALA A 61 0.57 -41.49 -30.83
C ALA A 61 -0.59 -41.25 -31.82
N GLN A 62 -1.60 -42.14 -31.81
CA GLN A 62 -2.80 -42.04 -32.65
C GLN A 62 -3.80 -40.97 -32.18
N ALA A 63 -3.71 -40.46 -30.95
CA ALA A 63 -4.58 -39.41 -30.41
C ALA A 63 -3.99 -37.99 -30.53
N SER A 64 -2.70 -37.86 -30.86
CA SER A 64 -2.01 -36.57 -30.91
C SER A 64 -2.18 -35.88 -32.27
N ILE A 65 -2.98 -34.79 -32.29
CA ILE A 65 -3.17 -33.91 -33.45
C ILE A 65 -1.82 -33.37 -33.94
N PRO A 66 -1.43 -33.51 -35.22
CA PRO A 66 -0.14 -33.02 -35.73
C PRO A 66 0.10 -31.53 -35.45
N ASP A 67 1.33 -31.15 -35.09
CA ASP A 67 1.69 -29.75 -34.80
C ASP A 67 1.40 -28.81 -35.98
N ALA A 68 1.53 -29.32 -37.21
CA ALA A 68 1.16 -28.60 -38.42
C ALA A 68 -0.34 -28.23 -38.47
N VAL A 69 -1.22 -29.12 -38.03
CA VAL A 69 -2.67 -28.88 -37.97
C VAL A 69 -2.98 -27.84 -36.90
N VAL A 70 -2.37 -27.96 -35.71
CA VAL A 70 -2.53 -26.98 -34.63
C VAL A 70 -2.05 -25.59 -35.08
N ALA A 71 -0.88 -25.50 -35.71
CA ALA A 71 -0.37 -24.24 -36.25
C ALA A 71 -1.30 -23.65 -37.33
N SER A 72 -1.88 -24.49 -38.20
CA SER A 72 -2.82 -24.05 -39.24
C SER A 72 -4.15 -23.54 -38.67
N VAL A 73 -4.66 -24.18 -37.61
CA VAL A 73 -5.90 -23.75 -36.94
C VAL A 73 -5.63 -22.47 -36.17
N LEU A 74 -4.53 -22.38 -35.44
CA LEU A 74 -4.12 -21.18 -34.72
C LEU A 74 -3.91 -19.99 -35.64
N SER A 75 -3.30 -20.19 -36.82
CA SER A 75 -3.12 -19.11 -37.80
C SER A 75 -4.44 -18.65 -38.40
N LYS A 76 -5.38 -19.56 -38.69
CA LYS A 76 -6.74 -19.21 -39.14
C LYS A 76 -7.51 -18.45 -38.06
N VAL A 77 -7.49 -18.92 -36.81
CA VAL A 77 -8.13 -18.24 -35.68
C VAL A 77 -7.52 -16.86 -35.45
N HIS A 78 -6.20 -16.75 -35.50
CA HIS A 78 -5.50 -15.48 -35.40
C HIS A 78 -5.88 -14.51 -36.52
N ALA A 79 -5.97 -14.99 -37.77
CA ALA A 79 -6.39 -14.16 -38.90
C ALA A 79 -7.83 -13.64 -38.75
N ILE A 80 -8.75 -14.49 -38.29
CA ILE A 80 -10.14 -14.12 -38.01
C ILE A 80 -10.21 -13.11 -36.85
N SER A 81 -9.52 -13.39 -35.75
CA SER A 81 -9.47 -12.52 -34.57
C SER A 81 -8.90 -11.15 -34.92
N LYS A 82 -7.79 -11.11 -35.66
CA LYS A 82 -7.17 -9.88 -36.16
C LYS A 82 -8.12 -9.08 -37.06
N LYS A 83 -8.85 -9.76 -37.95
CA LYS A 83 -9.86 -9.11 -38.80
C LYS A 83 -10.98 -8.51 -37.95
N SER A 84 -11.50 -9.25 -36.97
CA SER A 84 -12.53 -8.76 -36.05
C SER A 84 -12.04 -7.57 -35.22
N LEU A 85 -10.84 -7.65 -34.64
CA LEU A 85 -10.24 -6.59 -33.83
C LEU A 85 -10.07 -5.30 -34.65
N ARG A 86 -9.64 -5.39 -35.91
CA ARG A 86 -9.52 -4.22 -36.80
C ARG A 86 -10.85 -3.60 -37.18
N LEU A 87 -11.91 -4.41 -37.30
CA LEU A 87 -13.27 -3.92 -37.55
C LEU A 87 -13.83 -3.22 -36.31
N SER A 88 -13.68 -3.83 -35.13
CA SER A 88 -14.19 -3.30 -33.86
C SER A 88 -13.40 -2.10 -33.35
N PHE A 89 -12.09 -2.08 -33.55
CA PHE A 89 -11.17 -1.00 -33.15
C PHE A 89 -10.63 -0.25 -34.37
N ASN A 90 -11.53 0.09 -35.30
CA ASN A 90 -11.19 0.99 -36.40
C ASN A 90 -10.80 2.38 -35.87
N SER A 91 -9.97 3.11 -36.62
CA SER A 91 -9.50 4.46 -36.26
C SER A 91 -10.65 5.41 -35.88
N GLN A 92 -11.78 5.31 -36.57
CA GLN A 92 -12.98 6.10 -36.29
C GLN A 92 -13.65 5.72 -34.96
N SER A 93 -13.77 4.42 -34.66
CA SER A 93 -14.34 3.94 -33.40
C SER A 93 -13.47 4.32 -32.20
N VAL A 94 -12.14 4.24 -32.36
CA VAL A 94 -11.17 4.69 -31.35
C VAL A 94 -11.30 6.19 -31.12
N ARG A 95 -11.45 6.97 -32.20
CA ARG A 95 -11.68 8.42 -32.10
C ARG A 95 -12.97 8.74 -31.36
N GLN A 96 -14.09 8.11 -31.71
CA GLN A 96 -15.37 8.33 -31.03
C GLN A 96 -15.31 7.94 -29.54
N LEU A 97 -14.68 6.81 -29.22
CA LEU A 97 -14.49 6.41 -27.82
C LEU A 97 -13.67 7.43 -27.04
N LEU A 98 -12.61 7.97 -27.64
CA LEU A 98 -11.79 9.01 -27.02
C LEU A 98 -12.59 10.30 -26.81
N GLU A 99 -13.38 10.72 -27.80
CA GLU A 99 -14.27 11.89 -27.68
C GLU A 99 -15.33 11.68 -26.58
N GLN A 100 -15.91 10.49 -26.48
CA GLN A 100 -16.84 10.13 -25.39
C GLN A 100 -16.17 10.13 -24.02
N LEU A 101 -14.97 9.56 -23.92
CA LEU A 101 -14.20 9.50 -22.68
C LEU A 101 -13.78 10.91 -22.22
N GLU A 102 -13.43 11.78 -23.16
CA GLU A 102 -13.08 13.17 -22.92
C GLU A 102 -14.30 13.98 -22.46
N SER A 103 -15.44 13.84 -23.14
CA SER A 103 -16.71 14.44 -22.73
C SER A 103 -17.13 13.97 -21.33
N ASN A 104 -17.01 12.68 -21.04
CA ASN A 104 -17.30 12.14 -19.72
C ASN A 104 -16.36 12.71 -18.66
N GLN A 105 -15.06 12.80 -18.95
CA GLN A 105 -14.09 13.38 -18.02
C GLN A 105 -14.35 14.87 -17.77
N TYR A 106 -14.73 15.61 -18.79
CA TYR A 106 -15.13 17.00 -18.66
C TYR A 106 -16.36 17.14 -17.75
N GLU A 107 -17.40 16.34 -17.98
CA GLU A 107 -18.60 16.30 -17.15
C GLU A 107 -18.30 15.90 -15.70
N LEU A 108 -17.42 14.92 -15.48
CA LEU A 108 -16.97 14.56 -14.13
C LEU A 108 -16.26 15.73 -13.45
N ARG A 109 -15.32 16.40 -14.14
CA ARG A 109 -14.63 17.59 -13.60
C ARG A 109 -15.60 18.73 -13.30
N ARG A 110 -16.59 18.95 -14.16
CA ARG A 110 -17.64 19.95 -13.96
C ARG A 110 -18.46 19.62 -12.72
N LYS A 111 -18.89 18.36 -12.55
CA LYS A 111 -19.63 17.91 -11.36
C LYS A 111 -18.82 18.05 -10.07
N ALA A 112 -17.51 17.75 -10.08
CA ALA A 112 -16.64 18.03 -8.92
C ALA A 112 -16.59 19.50 -8.55
N LYS A 113 -16.47 20.40 -9.54
CA LYS A 113 -16.45 21.85 -9.30
C LYS A 113 -17.77 22.37 -8.72
N GLN A 114 -18.88 21.69 -9.00
CA GLN A 114 -20.23 22.01 -8.51
C GLN A 114 -20.54 21.34 -7.15
N GLY A 115 -19.55 20.78 -6.44
CA GLY A 115 -19.77 20.10 -5.15
C GLY A 115 -20.32 18.68 -5.27
N GLY A 116 -20.48 18.17 -6.50
CA GLY A 116 -20.84 16.78 -6.75
C GLY A 116 -19.68 15.84 -6.41
N ILE A 117 -19.91 14.91 -5.49
CA ILE A 117 -18.94 13.88 -5.14
C ILE A 117 -18.70 13.01 -6.38
N ILE A 118 -17.50 13.09 -6.98
CA ILE A 118 -17.07 12.14 -7.99
C ILE A 118 -16.81 10.81 -7.28
N ILE A 119 -17.82 9.95 -7.24
CA ILE A 119 -17.60 8.53 -6.98
C ILE A 119 -16.99 7.96 -8.26
N ARG A 120 -15.66 8.05 -8.39
CA ARG A 120 -14.95 7.09 -9.24
C ARG A 120 -15.38 5.74 -8.70
N THR A 121 -15.92 4.85 -9.53
CA THR A 121 -16.13 3.44 -9.15
C THR A 121 -14.75 2.86 -8.87
N LYS A 122 -14.25 3.11 -7.66
CA LYS A 122 -12.96 2.66 -7.17
C LYS A 122 -12.97 1.14 -7.28
N SER A 123 -11.86 0.60 -7.76
CA SER A 123 -11.71 -0.84 -7.80
C SER A 123 -11.88 -1.40 -6.37
N ILE A 124 -12.45 -2.59 -6.22
CA ILE A 124 -12.66 -3.25 -4.90
C ILE A 124 -11.43 -3.13 -3.97
N PRO A 125 -10.17 -3.31 -4.42
CA PRO A 125 -9.01 -3.10 -3.56
C PRO A 125 -8.80 -1.66 -3.07
N GLU A 126 -9.18 -0.64 -3.85
CA GLU A 126 -9.11 0.76 -3.43
C GLU A 126 -10.20 1.14 -2.42
N LEU A 127 -11.34 0.43 -2.43
CA LEU A 127 -12.40 0.55 -1.41
C LEU A 127 -12.03 -0.14 -0.09
N LEU A 128 -10.97 -0.96 -0.09
CA LEU A 128 -10.46 -1.60 1.12
C LEU A 128 -9.35 -0.79 1.80
N ASN A 129 -8.83 0.25 1.13
CA ASN A 129 -7.80 1.15 1.67
C ASN A 129 -8.46 2.30 2.44
N SER A 130 -8.04 2.52 3.68
CA SER A 130 -8.67 3.47 4.61
C SER A 130 -8.81 4.91 4.10
N ASP A 131 -7.95 5.31 3.16
CA ASP A 131 -7.79 6.67 2.66
C ASP A 131 -9.01 7.18 1.86
N TRP A 132 -9.87 6.28 1.36
CA TRP A 132 -10.99 6.72 0.53
C TRP A 132 -12.10 7.41 1.32
N ILE A 133 -12.27 7.08 2.60
CA ILE A 133 -13.32 7.68 3.46
C ILE A 133 -12.96 9.12 3.81
N ASP A 134 -11.68 9.42 4.01
CA ASP A 134 -11.20 10.77 4.34
C ASP A 134 -11.35 11.74 3.16
N MET A 135 -11.53 11.22 1.95
CA MET A 135 -11.91 12.02 0.78
C MET A 135 -13.37 12.50 0.81
N PHE A 136 -14.22 11.90 1.65
CA PHE A 136 -15.62 12.32 1.77
C PHE A 136 -15.74 13.44 2.82
N PRO A 137 -16.45 14.53 2.50
CA PRO A 137 -16.61 15.64 3.42
C PRO A 137 -17.29 15.18 4.71
N GLU A 138 -16.92 15.75 5.85
CA GLU A 138 -17.50 15.38 7.15
C GLU A 138 -18.99 15.68 7.22
N THR A 139 -19.43 16.72 6.51
CA THR A 139 -20.84 17.12 6.37
C THR A 139 -21.24 17.16 4.90
N TRP A 140 -22.47 16.72 4.60
CA TRP A 140 -23.02 16.79 3.24
C TRP A 140 -23.16 18.25 2.80
N GLN A 141 -22.65 18.61 1.61
CA GLN A 141 -22.80 19.95 1.07
C GLN A 141 -24.27 20.18 0.69
N HIS A 142 -24.89 21.21 1.23
CA HIS A 142 -26.20 21.67 0.77
C HIS A 142 -25.99 22.27 -0.61
N GLY A 143 -26.60 21.66 -1.64
CA GLY A 143 -26.64 22.28 -2.95
C GLY A 143 -27.25 23.66 -2.82
N GLN A 144 -26.53 24.69 -3.28
CA GLN A 144 -27.12 25.97 -3.67
C GLN A 144 -27.98 25.75 -4.93
N ASP A 145 -29.02 24.92 -4.81
CA ASP A 145 -30.06 24.74 -5.83
C ASP A 145 -31.37 25.40 -5.34
N SER A 146 -31.23 26.52 -4.65
CA SER A 146 -32.30 27.49 -4.40
C SER A 146 -31.73 28.83 -4.83
N ASP A 147 -32.03 29.22 -6.06
CA ASP A 147 -32.13 30.61 -6.59
C ASP A 147 -31.99 30.61 -8.13
N THR A 148 -32.69 29.69 -8.79
CA THR A 148 -33.01 29.82 -10.23
C THR A 148 -34.52 29.74 -10.40
N GLU A 149 -35.25 30.55 -9.65
CA GLU A 149 -36.60 30.96 -10.05
C GLU A 149 -36.52 32.29 -10.80
N MET A 150 -36.68 32.18 -12.11
CA MET A 150 -37.06 33.28 -12.98
C MET A 150 -38.50 33.68 -12.66
N LEU A 151 -38.75 34.84 -12.04
CA LEU A 151 -39.95 35.64 -12.31
C LEU A 151 -39.82 37.10 -11.77
N TYR A 152 -39.80 38.05 -12.72
CA TYR A 152 -40.20 39.46 -12.68
C TYR A 152 -40.55 40.12 -11.33
N ASN A 153 -39.77 41.12 -10.89
CA ASN A 153 -40.21 42.54 -10.85
C ASN A 153 -39.16 43.46 -10.22
N GLU A 154 -38.88 44.56 -10.90
CA GLU A 154 -38.11 45.71 -10.40
C GLU A 154 -38.94 46.53 -9.39
N GLY A 155 -38.29 47.00 -8.33
CA GLY A 155 -38.86 47.98 -7.39
C GLY A 155 -38.03 48.08 -6.08
N PRO A 156 -37.48 49.26 -5.71
CA PRO A 156 -36.36 49.36 -4.79
C PRO A 156 -36.74 49.65 -3.32
N SER A 157 -35.74 49.49 -2.44
CA SER A 157 -35.60 50.09 -1.11
C SER A 157 -36.29 49.36 0.06
N GLN A 158 -35.51 48.69 0.92
CA GLN A 158 -35.01 49.27 2.17
C GLN A 158 -34.24 48.24 3.03
N MET A 159 -33.23 48.76 3.72
CA MET A 159 -32.43 48.10 4.74
C MET A 159 -33.29 47.48 5.83
N THR A 160 -33.04 46.23 6.20
CA THR A 160 -32.89 45.84 7.61
C THR A 160 -31.78 44.79 7.71
N GLY A 161 -30.80 45.08 8.55
CA GLY A 161 -29.81 44.10 8.96
C GLY A 161 -30.47 43.01 9.79
N ASN A 162 -30.05 41.76 9.55
CA ASN A 162 -29.92 40.64 10.49
C ASN A 162 -29.91 39.32 9.70
N SER A 163 -28.84 39.05 8.95
CA SER A 163 -28.64 37.78 8.22
C SER A 163 -27.45 36.98 8.75
N SER A 164 -27.25 36.98 10.06
CA SER A 164 -26.16 36.25 10.72
C SER A 164 -26.70 35.28 11.77
N ALA A 165 -27.81 34.60 11.49
CA ALA A 165 -28.30 33.47 12.30
C ALA A 165 -29.38 32.68 11.56
N VAL A 166 -29.18 32.38 10.27
CA VAL A 166 -29.96 31.32 9.62
C VAL A 166 -29.54 29.98 10.24
N SER A 167 -30.22 29.68 11.35
CA SER A 167 -30.38 28.43 12.07
C SER A 167 -29.53 27.22 11.61
N LEU A 168 -28.35 27.06 12.22
CA LEU A 168 -27.62 25.79 12.28
C LEU A 168 -28.49 24.62 12.79
N ALA A 169 -29.54 24.91 13.56
CA ALA A 169 -30.51 23.92 14.05
C ALA A 169 -31.51 23.43 12.98
N SER A 170 -31.79 24.22 11.94
CA SER A 170 -32.69 23.84 10.83
C SER A 170 -31.97 22.97 9.80
N ILE A 171 -30.66 23.17 9.66
CA ILE A 171 -29.77 22.44 8.74
C ILE A 171 -29.61 20.96 9.18
N SER A 172 -29.63 20.71 10.50
CA SER A 172 -29.56 19.35 11.07
C SER A 172 -30.82 18.49 10.84
N LYS A 173 -31.91 19.04 10.29
CA LYS A 173 -33.19 18.34 10.09
C LYS A 173 -33.41 17.83 8.66
N ASP A 174 -32.54 18.13 7.71
CA ASP A 174 -32.66 17.53 6.37
C ASP A 174 -32.44 16.00 6.49
N PRO A 175 -33.43 15.17 6.13
CA PRO A 175 -33.33 13.71 6.25
C PRO A 175 -32.13 13.14 5.47
N ARG A 176 -31.66 13.82 4.43
CA ARG A 176 -30.50 13.41 3.63
C ARG A 176 -29.19 13.57 4.39
N VAL A 177 -29.04 14.66 5.15
CA VAL A 177 -27.85 14.93 5.97
C VAL A 177 -27.75 13.93 7.12
N GLN A 178 -28.89 13.62 7.77
CA GLN A 178 -28.92 12.60 8.82
C GLN A 178 -28.58 11.22 8.28
N LYS A 179 -29.14 10.83 7.13
CA LYS A 179 -28.83 9.57 6.47
C LYS A 179 -27.36 9.46 6.09
N TYR A 180 -26.77 10.55 5.60
CA TYR A 180 -25.34 10.62 5.31
C TYR A 180 -24.49 10.44 6.57
N ALA A 181 -24.81 11.15 7.65
CA ALA A 181 -24.08 11.03 8.92
C ALA A 181 -24.14 9.60 9.50
N GLN A 182 -25.32 8.96 9.45
CA GLN A 182 -25.50 7.56 9.86
C GLN A 182 -24.71 6.58 8.99
N LEU A 183 -24.70 6.79 7.66
CA LEU A 183 -23.96 5.93 6.75
C LEU A 183 -22.45 6.09 6.95
N ARG A 184 -21.97 7.33 7.10
CA ARG A 184 -20.55 7.63 7.33
C ARG A 184 -20.07 7.00 8.63
N SER A 185 -20.80 7.15 9.74
CA SER A 185 -20.42 6.54 11.02
C SER A 185 -20.38 5.02 10.94
N ARG A 186 -21.33 4.40 10.23
CA ARG A 186 -21.35 2.96 10.00
C ARG A 186 -20.16 2.48 9.18
N ILE A 187 -19.78 3.19 8.11
CA ILE A 187 -18.65 2.81 7.27
C ILE A 187 -17.34 2.95 8.07
N VAL A 188 -17.17 4.02 8.85
CA VAL A 188 -16.00 4.19 9.73
C VAL A 188 -15.89 3.04 10.74
N ALA A 189 -17.00 2.64 11.36
CA ALA A 189 -17.01 1.51 12.30
C ALA A 189 -16.65 0.17 11.62
N LEU A 190 -17.19 -0.07 10.42
CA LEU A 190 -16.86 -1.27 9.63
C LEU A 190 -15.38 -1.28 9.22
N GLN A 191 -14.83 -0.12 8.87
CA GLN A 191 -13.42 0.03 8.52
C GLN A 191 -12.52 -0.27 9.71
N ALA A 192 -12.81 0.27 10.89
CA ALA A 192 -12.04 -0.01 12.11
C ALA A 192 -12.05 -1.52 12.44
N ARG A 193 -13.19 -2.19 12.21
CA ARG A 193 -13.28 -3.65 12.37
C ARG A 193 -12.45 -4.40 11.32
N HIS A 194 -12.45 -3.93 10.08
CA HIS A 194 -11.68 -4.53 8.99
C HIS A 194 -10.18 -4.37 9.22
N SER A 195 -9.69 -3.19 9.62
CA SER A 195 -8.28 -2.98 9.95
C SER A 195 -7.84 -3.87 11.12
N ALA A 196 -8.63 -3.95 12.19
CA ALA A 196 -8.34 -4.84 13.32
C ALA A 196 -8.28 -6.33 12.91
N LEU A 197 -9.11 -6.74 11.93
CA LEU A 197 -9.07 -8.11 11.41
C LEU A 197 -7.82 -8.35 10.55
N LYS A 198 -7.42 -7.35 9.75
CA LYS A 198 -6.21 -7.39 8.94
C LYS A 198 -4.97 -7.47 9.83
N ASP A 199 -4.91 -6.69 10.90
CA ASP A 199 -3.80 -6.72 11.86
C ASP A 199 -3.70 -8.09 12.54
N LYS A 200 -4.83 -8.68 12.94
CA LYS A 200 -4.87 -10.06 13.45
C LYS A 200 -4.39 -11.07 12.42
N HIS A 201 -4.78 -10.91 11.16
CA HIS A 201 -4.35 -11.80 10.09
C HIS A 201 -2.84 -11.72 9.86
N GLU A 202 -2.29 -10.51 9.79
CA GLU A 202 -0.84 -10.31 9.68
C GLU A 202 -0.11 -10.88 10.89
N TYR A 203 -0.62 -10.68 12.11
CA TYR A 203 -0.09 -11.30 13.32
C TYR A 203 -0.06 -12.84 13.26
N TYR A 204 -1.15 -13.47 12.82
CA TYR A 204 -1.17 -14.92 12.67
C TYR A 204 -0.25 -15.40 11.56
N LYS A 205 -0.07 -14.62 10.50
CA LYS A 205 0.84 -14.94 9.40
C LYS A 205 2.30 -14.79 9.82
N THR A 206 2.66 -13.79 10.62
CA THR A 206 4.01 -13.68 11.21
C THR A 206 4.27 -14.84 12.16
N LEU A 207 3.32 -15.14 13.04
CA LEU A 207 3.41 -16.29 13.94
C LEU A 207 3.54 -17.60 13.16
N GLN A 208 2.76 -17.78 12.10
CA GLN A 208 2.86 -18.95 11.24
C GLN A 208 4.22 -19.03 10.53
N ASN A 209 4.79 -17.91 10.08
CA ASN A 209 6.11 -17.88 9.49
C ASN A 209 7.20 -18.20 10.52
N GLU A 210 7.09 -17.72 11.75
CA GLU A 210 7.99 -18.05 12.85
C GLU A 210 7.90 -19.52 13.21
N ILE A 211 6.68 -20.05 13.39
CA ILE A 211 6.46 -21.48 13.60
C ILE A 211 7.04 -22.26 12.43
N ARG A 212 6.81 -21.87 11.18
CA ARG A 212 7.35 -22.55 10.01
C ARG A 212 8.87 -22.51 9.93
N ARG A 213 9.51 -21.42 10.39
CA ARG A 213 10.98 -21.32 10.52
C ARG A 213 11.50 -22.27 11.62
N LEU A 214 10.77 -22.39 12.71
CA LEU A 214 11.08 -23.33 13.79
C LEU A 214 10.80 -24.77 13.38
N ASP A 215 9.78 -25.00 12.54
CA ASP A 215 9.27 -26.29 12.04
C ASP A 215 10.11 -26.86 10.89
N ALA A 216 11.38 -26.45 10.79
CA ALA A 216 12.38 -27.12 9.97
C ALA A 216 12.77 -28.52 10.52
N GLY A 217 11.81 -29.24 11.12
CA GLY A 217 11.95 -30.59 11.65
C GLY A 217 12.75 -30.72 12.96
N GLN A 218 12.95 -29.62 13.71
CA GLN A 218 13.77 -29.63 14.94
C GLN A 218 13.11 -28.96 16.16
N ILE A 219 11.82 -28.65 16.12
CA ILE A 219 11.12 -28.04 17.27
C ILE A 219 11.27 -28.92 18.53
N GLU A 220 11.15 -30.24 18.39
CA GLU A 220 11.31 -31.20 19.49
C GLU A 220 12.72 -31.17 20.11
N LYS A 221 13.76 -30.83 19.33
CA LYS A 221 15.14 -30.73 19.80
C LYS A 221 15.44 -29.43 20.57
N ASN A 222 14.62 -28.40 20.38
CA ASN A 222 14.81 -27.05 20.94
C ASN A 222 13.78 -26.69 22.03
N ILE A 223 12.66 -27.41 22.12
CA ILE A 223 11.78 -27.36 23.30
C ILE A 223 12.48 -28.10 24.44
N LEU A 224 12.24 -27.70 25.69
CA LEU A 224 12.75 -28.29 26.94
C LEU A 224 12.31 -29.75 27.18
N ALA A 225 12.36 -30.61 26.18
CA ALA A 225 12.27 -32.04 26.35
C ALA A 225 13.58 -32.56 27.00
N PRO A 226 13.54 -33.62 27.84
CA PRO A 226 14.72 -34.15 28.53
C PRO A 226 15.88 -34.58 27.62
N ASP A 227 15.59 -34.83 26.34
CA ASP A 227 16.52 -35.22 25.28
C ASP A 227 16.98 -34.04 24.39
N SER A 228 16.48 -32.83 24.65
CA SER A 228 16.84 -31.62 23.89
C SER A 228 18.31 -31.22 24.06
N GLN A 229 18.89 -30.66 23.00
CA GLN A 229 20.28 -30.18 23.01
C GLN A 229 20.49 -29.10 24.07
N VAL A 230 19.49 -28.22 24.25
CA VAL A 230 19.50 -27.14 25.25
C VAL A 230 19.54 -27.71 26.67
N TYR A 231 18.79 -28.78 26.96
CA TYR A 231 18.83 -29.43 28.27
C TYR A 231 20.20 -30.07 28.56
N GLN A 232 20.82 -30.67 27.54
CA GLN A 232 22.17 -31.25 27.68
C GLN A 232 23.23 -30.17 27.90
N GLU A 233 23.14 -29.02 27.22
CA GLU A 233 24.03 -27.88 27.44
C GLU A 233 23.82 -27.25 28.82
N LEU A 234 22.58 -27.15 29.30
CA LEU A 234 22.28 -26.72 30.67
C LEU A 234 22.85 -27.68 31.73
N GLN A 235 22.77 -28.99 31.51
CA GLN A 235 23.40 -29.99 32.38
C GLN A 235 24.94 -29.86 32.36
N LYS A 236 25.54 -29.66 31.18
CA LYS A 236 26.99 -29.39 31.05
C LYS A 236 27.36 -28.10 31.78
N MET A 237 26.59 -27.03 31.64
CA MET A 237 26.80 -25.77 32.36
C MET A 237 26.67 -25.96 33.87
N LYS A 238 25.68 -26.72 34.35
CA LYS A 238 25.53 -27.04 35.77
C LYS A 238 26.73 -27.79 36.32
N LEU A 239 27.37 -28.64 35.52
CA LEU A 239 28.56 -29.39 35.90
C LEU A 239 29.85 -28.55 35.81
N LEU A 240 29.92 -27.63 34.85
CA LEU A 240 31.06 -26.73 34.65
C LEU A 240 31.05 -25.52 35.59
N LEU A 241 29.87 -25.03 36.01
CA LEU A 241 29.71 -23.90 36.94
C LEU A 241 30.51 -24.09 38.23
N PRO A 242 30.40 -25.23 38.96
CA PRO A 242 31.21 -25.48 40.14
C PRO A 242 32.71 -25.46 39.86
N LYS A 243 33.14 -25.95 38.69
CA LYS A 243 34.56 -25.94 38.30
C LYS A 243 35.04 -24.52 38.01
N VAL A 244 34.23 -23.70 37.34
CA VAL A 244 34.56 -22.29 37.08
C VAL A 244 34.58 -21.49 38.38
N ILE A 245 33.60 -21.70 39.27
CA ILE A 245 33.57 -21.12 40.62
C ILE A 245 34.84 -21.51 41.38
N HIS A 246 35.20 -22.80 41.39
CA HIS A 246 36.43 -23.26 42.04
C HIS A 246 37.68 -22.62 41.43
N ILE A 247 37.80 -22.54 40.11
CA ILE A 247 38.96 -21.90 39.46
C ILE A 247 39.03 -20.41 39.82
N LEU A 248 37.89 -19.72 39.91
CA LEU A 248 37.83 -18.32 40.31
C LEU A 248 38.20 -18.14 41.79
N ASP A 249 37.72 -19.00 42.68
CA ASP A 249 38.09 -18.98 44.10
C ASP A 249 39.57 -19.30 44.30
N SER A 250 40.12 -20.31 43.61
CA SER A 250 41.56 -20.61 43.64
C SER A 250 42.39 -19.45 43.09
N ARG A 251 41.96 -18.78 42.03
CA ARG A 251 42.64 -17.56 41.53
C ARG A 251 42.52 -16.40 42.51
N ARG A 252 41.37 -16.25 43.19
CA ARG A 252 41.15 -15.25 44.22
C ARG A 252 42.09 -15.48 45.41
N ASP A 253 42.28 -16.72 45.83
CA ASP A 253 43.19 -17.09 46.92
C ASP A 253 44.66 -16.83 46.53
N VAL A 254 45.04 -17.13 45.29
CA VAL A 254 46.39 -16.79 44.78
C VAL A 254 46.60 -15.27 44.70
N VAL A 255 45.58 -14.51 44.30
CA VAL A 255 45.65 -13.04 44.31
C VAL A 255 45.70 -12.49 45.73
N ALA A 256 44.98 -13.09 46.69
CA ALA A 256 45.05 -12.73 48.10
C ALA A 256 46.43 -13.04 48.69
N ALA A 257 46.98 -14.23 48.44
CA ALA A 257 48.33 -14.61 48.85
C ALA A 257 49.42 -13.70 48.25
N ASN A 258 49.27 -13.31 46.98
CA ASN A 258 50.18 -12.34 46.34
C ASN A 258 50.06 -10.92 46.92
N ARG A 259 48.91 -10.57 47.52
CA ARG A 259 48.76 -9.30 48.25
C ARG A 259 49.41 -9.35 49.64
N GLU A 260 49.44 -10.51 50.28
CA GLU A 260 50.10 -10.69 51.59
C GLU A 260 51.63 -10.81 51.47
N LEU A 261 52.14 -11.34 50.37
CA LEU A 261 53.58 -11.47 50.10
C LEU A 261 54.23 -10.17 49.56
N LYS A 262 53.45 -9.13 49.29
CA LYS A 262 53.98 -7.81 48.93
C LYS A 262 53.94 -6.91 50.16
N PRO A 263 55.04 -6.78 50.94
CA PRO A 263 55.06 -5.85 52.05
C PRO A 263 54.82 -4.44 51.52
N ARG A 264 53.87 -3.81 52.21
CA ARG A 264 53.38 -2.45 52.06
C ARG A 264 54.54 -1.45 52.19
N ASN A 265 55.17 -1.13 51.06
CA ASN A 265 55.86 0.15 50.91
C ASN A 265 54.76 1.21 50.78
N ALA A 266 54.40 1.75 51.94
CA ALA A 266 53.84 3.07 52.05
C ALA A 266 54.89 4.08 51.56
N ASP A 267 54.41 5.12 50.87
CA ASP A 267 55.02 6.38 50.45
C ASP A 267 54.60 6.62 49.00
N MET A 268 54.15 7.77 48.53
CA MET A 268 53.87 9.09 49.08
C MET A 268 53.11 9.80 47.95
N ASP A 269 52.48 10.92 48.28
CA ASP A 269 52.14 12.01 47.36
C ASP A 269 50.89 11.89 46.47
N THR A 270 49.81 12.36 47.08
CA THR A 270 48.82 13.28 46.53
C THR A 270 49.42 14.28 45.54
N GLU A 271 49.13 14.12 44.25
CA GLU A 271 49.14 15.26 43.31
C GLU A 271 48.03 15.13 42.28
N ALA A 272 47.35 16.26 42.09
CA ALA A 272 46.11 16.40 41.36
C ALA A 272 46.26 16.15 39.86
N ALA A 273 45.45 15.23 39.33
CA ALA A 273 45.12 15.19 37.91
C ALA A 273 43.60 15.28 37.75
N THR A 274 43.20 16.42 37.21
CA THR A 274 41.88 16.82 36.73
C THR A 274 41.20 15.69 35.94
N ILE A 275 40.10 15.15 36.49
CA ILE A 275 39.20 14.21 35.80
C ILE A 275 38.10 15.05 35.12
N PRO A 276 37.99 15.07 33.77
CA PRO A 276 36.77 15.57 33.14
C PRO A 276 35.64 14.57 33.41
N HIS A 277 34.53 15.11 33.91
CA HIS A 277 33.32 14.40 34.28
C HIS A 277 32.65 13.79 33.03
N THR A 278 33.00 12.54 32.70
CA THR A 278 32.24 11.73 31.74
C THR A 278 31.09 11.03 32.44
N GLN A 279 29.87 11.37 32.02
CA GLN A 279 28.65 10.63 32.34
C GLN A 279 28.83 9.12 32.07
N PRO A 280 28.16 8.24 32.85
CA PRO A 280 28.16 6.81 32.58
C PRO A 280 27.42 6.53 31.25
N ARG A 281 28.17 6.07 30.24
CA ARG A 281 27.61 5.53 29.00
C ARG A 281 26.82 4.25 29.29
N ASN A 282 25.63 4.16 28.72
CA ASN A 282 24.80 2.96 28.70
C ASN A 282 25.57 1.79 28.02
N PRO A 283 25.52 0.55 28.55
CA PRO A 283 26.27 -0.59 28.01
C PRO A 283 25.74 -1.14 26.67
N LEU A 284 24.79 -0.46 26.01
CA LEU A 284 24.20 -0.87 24.73
C LEU A 284 24.87 -0.23 23.50
N ASP A 285 25.67 0.82 23.67
CA ASP A 285 26.34 1.50 22.54
C ASP A 285 27.68 0.86 22.13
N THR A 286 28.22 -0.09 22.89
CA THR A 286 29.52 -0.73 22.59
C THR A 286 29.39 -1.94 21.64
N VAL A 287 28.17 -2.33 21.26
CA VAL A 287 27.93 -3.53 20.43
C VAL A 287 27.85 -3.22 18.93
N MET A 288 27.76 -1.94 18.53
CA MET A 288 27.64 -1.58 17.10
C MET A 288 28.95 -1.25 16.39
N ASP A 289 30.08 -1.10 17.10
CA ASP A 289 31.38 -0.75 16.50
C ASP A 289 32.28 -1.99 16.21
N CYS A 290 31.71 -3.20 16.16
CA CYS A 290 32.47 -4.45 15.90
C CYS A 290 32.00 -5.21 14.66
N PHE A 291 31.27 -4.58 13.74
CA PHE A 291 30.76 -5.23 12.53
C PHE A 291 31.13 -4.55 11.20
N ASP A 292 32.11 -3.65 11.20
CA ASP A 292 32.71 -3.14 9.97
C ASP A 292 34.24 -3.27 10.04
N ASP A 293 34.73 -4.48 9.75
CA ASP A 293 36.04 -4.77 9.13
C ASP A 293 36.02 -6.20 8.52
#